data_AF-A0A023PYY3-F1
#
_entry.id   AF-A0A023PYY3-F1
#
_cell.length_a   1.000
_cell.length_b   1.000
_cell.length_c   1.000
_cell.angle_alpha   90.00
_cell.angle_beta   90.00
_cell.angle_gamma   90.00
#
_symmetry.space_group_name_H-M   'P 1'
#
loop_
_entity.id
_entity.type
_entity.pdbx_description
1 polymer ?
#
loop_
_entity_poly.entity_id
_entity_poly.type
_entity_poly.pdbx_seq_one_letter_code
_entity_poly.pdbx_strand_id
1 'polypeptide(L)'
;MKYIGVVVAVILCLAIHNVVAIDSVNYEYESDSEKIKDLSLNYPAKAIELYKQNATQYLLRSNEDTMSAYTSALIAASNAQNIDLIEEIIGLIADDRLAPFRESYLFTVINVIGVSYTMNMQYEQAIKTHKCALNYTNSHMEKMISKVNLAITYRMYNQPALSYQILQTVDEAILNGRRAAGVLVEKGNTAMVLGEFDAAIRAYKAARVQYINGGHHRNAMRVVVHLLGAALLDERYELFTASRKKLDPQSSNYLTENELIYLKWLDLIYPSIQDNQISEMVVTYTSDNFALFVEAGFQAPVESLLKKMKAQHIVSDDPSAANVVMKINDKLAHGWCDGDK
;
A
#
# COMPACT_ATOMS: atom_id res chain seq x y z
N MET A 1 15.32 -19.89 -25.30
CA MET A 1 15.62 -18.59 -24.68
C MET A 1 14.61 -17.56 -25.15
N LYS A 2 13.52 -17.39 -24.40
CA LYS A 2 12.59 -16.27 -24.52
C LYS A 2 12.35 -15.75 -23.10
N TYR A 3 13.21 -14.84 -22.65
CA TYR A 3 12.96 -14.06 -21.44
C TYR A 3 12.01 -12.93 -21.84
N ILE A 4 10.71 -13.10 -21.60
CA ILE A 4 9.75 -11.98 -21.66
C ILE A 4 9.62 -11.47 -20.24
N GLY A 5 10.25 -10.32 -19.99
CA GLY A 5 10.24 -9.65 -18.71
C GLY A 5 8.85 -9.17 -18.33
N VAL A 6 8.28 -9.82 -17.31
CA VAL A 6 7.08 -9.36 -16.62
C VAL A 6 7.52 -8.69 -15.33
N VAL A 7 7.51 -7.37 -15.33
CA VAL A 7 7.92 -6.56 -14.18
C VAL A 7 6.75 -6.44 -13.21
N VAL A 8 6.79 -7.25 -12.16
CA VAL A 8 5.86 -7.23 -11.03
C VAL A 8 5.95 -5.87 -10.32
N ALA A 9 4.88 -5.09 -10.35
CA ALA A 9 4.80 -3.77 -9.70
C ALA A 9 3.95 -3.85 -8.43
N VAL A 10 4.44 -4.54 -7.40
CA VAL A 10 3.87 -4.48 -6.04
C VAL A 10 4.47 -3.27 -5.33
N ILE A 11 4.09 -2.05 -5.72
CA ILE A 11 4.31 -0.84 -4.92
C ILE A 11 3.07 0.06 -5.01
N LEU A 12 2.60 0.47 -3.82
CA LEU A 12 1.40 1.26 -3.49
C LEU A 12 0.11 0.45 -3.31
N CYS A 13 0.08 -0.37 -2.27
CA CYS A 13 -1.16 -0.73 -1.59
C CYS A 13 -1.69 0.49 -0.83
N LEU A 14 -2.69 1.14 -1.38
CA LEU A 14 -3.65 1.92 -0.61
C LEU A 14 -5.02 1.63 -1.25
N ALA A 15 -5.84 0.93 -0.46
CA ALA A 15 -7.04 0.13 -0.77
C ALA A 15 -8.02 0.75 -1.79
N ILE A 16 -8.53 -0.07 -2.69
CA ILE A 16 -9.28 0.37 -3.88
C ILE A 16 -10.79 0.32 -3.60
N HIS A 17 -11.46 1.46 -3.66
CA HIS A 17 -12.91 1.55 -3.86
C HIS A 17 -13.24 1.95 -5.31
N ASN A 18 -14.44 1.54 -5.74
CA ASN A 18 -14.96 1.56 -7.10
C ASN A 18 -14.98 2.95 -7.75
N VAL A 19 -13.95 3.28 -8.52
CA VAL A 19 -14.05 4.27 -9.60
C VAL A 19 -13.41 3.69 -10.85
N VAL A 20 -14.21 3.67 -11.91
CA VAL A 20 -13.81 3.26 -13.25
C VAL A 20 -12.76 4.25 -13.75
N ALA A 21 -11.50 3.85 -13.88
CA ALA A 21 -10.61 4.59 -14.76
C ALA A 21 -11.13 4.34 -16.17
N ILE A 22 -11.51 5.42 -16.85
CA ILE A 22 -11.79 5.40 -18.29
C ILE A 22 -10.43 5.36 -18.99
N ASP A 23 -9.71 4.25 -18.84
CA ASP A 23 -8.75 3.83 -19.84
C ASP A 23 -9.42 2.70 -20.62
N SER A 24 -10.38 3.09 -21.47
CA SER A 24 -10.91 2.21 -22.51
C SER A 24 -9.88 2.07 -23.62
N VAL A 25 -8.71 1.53 -23.30
CA VAL A 25 -7.87 0.93 -24.33
C VAL A 25 -8.33 -0.52 -24.40
N ASN A 26 -9.10 -0.83 -25.43
CA ASN A 26 -9.47 -2.20 -25.78
C ASN A 26 -8.18 -2.92 -26.21
N TYR A 27 -7.42 -3.40 -25.23
CA TYR A 27 -6.32 -4.32 -25.48
C TYR A 27 -6.94 -5.68 -25.82
N GLU A 28 -6.56 -6.24 -26.97
CA GLU A 28 -6.75 -7.67 -27.22
C GLU A 28 -5.77 -8.41 -26.31
N TYR A 29 -6.30 -9.13 -25.33
CA TYR A 29 -5.51 -9.95 -24.42
C TYR A 29 -5.30 -11.32 -25.04
N GLU A 30 -4.08 -11.86 -24.96
CA GLU A 30 -3.77 -13.18 -25.50
C GLU A 30 -4.36 -14.31 -24.64
N SER A 31 -4.64 -14.03 -23.35
CA SER A 31 -5.30 -14.98 -22.44
C SER A 31 -6.06 -14.31 -21.29
N ASP A 32 -6.98 -15.05 -20.67
CA ASP A 32 -7.64 -14.63 -19.42
C ASP A 32 -6.64 -14.38 -18.28
N SER A 33 -5.52 -15.12 -18.24
CA SER A 33 -4.49 -14.92 -17.21
C SER A 33 -3.80 -13.55 -17.33
N GLU A 34 -3.56 -13.10 -18.56
CA GLU A 34 -2.99 -11.79 -18.85
C GLU A 34 -3.96 -10.67 -18.47
N LYS A 35 -5.25 -10.86 -18.76
CA LYS A 35 -6.29 -9.94 -18.33
C LYS A 35 -6.43 -9.85 -16.81
N ILE A 36 -6.40 -10.99 -16.10
CA ILE A 36 -6.44 -11.00 -14.62
C ILE A 36 -5.24 -10.24 -14.06
N LYS A 37 -4.05 -10.46 -14.62
CA LYS A 37 -2.81 -9.79 -14.23
C LYS A 37 -2.91 -8.28 -14.36
N ASP A 38 -3.38 -7.77 -15.50
CA ASP A 38 -3.53 -6.33 -15.73
C ASP A 38 -4.60 -5.70 -14.82
N LEU A 39 -5.69 -6.42 -14.57
CA LEU A 39 -6.73 -6.00 -13.63
C LEU A 39 -6.23 -6.01 -12.18
N SER A 40 -5.37 -6.95 -11.78
CA SER A 40 -5.00 -7.16 -10.36
C SER A 40 -4.40 -5.91 -9.67
N LEU A 41 -3.72 -5.06 -10.45
CA LEU A 41 -3.02 -3.88 -9.97
C LEU A 41 -3.92 -2.64 -9.88
N ASN A 42 -4.96 -2.58 -10.71
CA ASN A 42 -5.76 -1.37 -10.92
C ASN A 42 -7.23 -1.56 -10.49
N TYR A 43 -7.73 -2.79 -10.60
CA TYR A 43 -9.12 -3.21 -10.41
C TYR A 43 -9.19 -4.59 -9.71
N PRO A 44 -8.71 -4.71 -8.46
CA PRO A 44 -8.59 -5.99 -7.77
C PRO A 44 -9.93 -6.73 -7.68
N ALA A 45 -11.04 -6.02 -7.43
CA ALA A 45 -12.37 -6.63 -7.40
C ALA A 45 -12.75 -7.31 -8.73
N LYS A 46 -12.47 -6.66 -9.86
CA LYS A 46 -12.72 -7.22 -11.20
C LYS A 46 -11.77 -8.37 -11.52
N ALA A 47 -10.51 -8.29 -11.07
CA ALA A 47 -9.55 -9.39 -11.22
C ALA A 47 -10.02 -10.63 -10.44
N ILE A 48 -10.51 -10.44 -9.21
CA ILE A 48 -11.08 -11.52 -8.38
C ILE A 48 -12.32 -12.12 -9.04
N GLU A 49 -13.22 -11.30 -9.57
CA GLU A 49 -14.42 -11.78 -10.27
C GLU A 49 -14.06 -12.64 -11.48
N LEU A 50 -13.16 -12.14 -12.34
CA LEU A 50 -12.70 -12.86 -13.52
C LEU A 50 -11.95 -14.16 -13.16
N TYR A 51 -11.13 -14.13 -12.12
CA TYR A 51 -10.51 -15.33 -11.57
C TYR A 51 -11.55 -16.37 -11.16
N LYS A 52 -12.56 -15.97 -10.38
CA LYS A 52 -13.61 -16.87 -9.88
C LYS A 52 -14.44 -17.48 -11.01
N GLN A 53 -14.73 -16.73 -12.08
CA GLN A 53 -15.42 -17.25 -13.26
C GLN A 53 -14.65 -18.40 -13.95
N ASN A 54 -13.33 -18.39 -13.84
CA ASN A 54 -12.44 -19.37 -14.48
C ASN A 54 -11.78 -20.36 -13.52
N ALA A 55 -12.07 -20.29 -12.21
CA ALA A 55 -11.37 -21.06 -11.17
C ALA A 55 -11.35 -22.57 -11.42
N THR A 56 -12.47 -23.15 -11.87
CA THR A 56 -12.57 -24.58 -12.21
C THR A 56 -11.61 -24.98 -13.33
N GLN A 57 -11.37 -24.12 -14.32
CA GLN A 57 -10.43 -24.42 -15.39
C GLN A 57 -8.99 -24.43 -14.90
N TYR A 58 -8.63 -23.47 -14.03
CA TYR A 58 -7.31 -23.39 -13.43
C TYR A 58 -7.02 -24.58 -12.51
N LEU A 59 -8.03 -25.05 -11.75
CA LEU A 59 -7.88 -26.23 -10.90
C LEU A 59 -7.51 -27.50 -11.67
N LEU A 60 -7.94 -27.63 -12.93
CA LEU A 60 -7.69 -28.80 -13.77
C LEU A 60 -6.37 -28.73 -14.56
N ARG A 61 -5.66 -27.59 -14.51
CA ARG A 61 -4.45 -27.36 -15.30
C ARG A 61 -3.22 -27.28 -14.41
N SER A 62 -2.09 -27.72 -14.97
CA SER A 62 -0.76 -27.66 -14.34
C SER A 62 0.18 -27.04 -15.38
N ASN A 63 0.19 -25.71 -15.42
CA ASN A 63 0.98 -24.93 -16.37
C ASN A 63 1.29 -23.52 -15.84
N GLU A 64 2.14 -22.81 -16.57
CA GLU A 64 2.58 -21.46 -16.22
C GLU A 64 1.43 -20.45 -16.22
N ASP A 65 0.47 -20.56 -17.14
CA ASP A 65 -0.73 -19.69 -17.17
C ASP A 65 -1.55 -19.78 -15.87
N THR A 66 -1.67 -20.99 -15.31
CA THR A 66 -2.37 -21.24 -14.05
C THR A 66 -1.61 -20.59 -12.88
N MET A 67 -0.28 -20.73 -12.83
CA MET A 67 0.55 -20.05 -11.83
C MET A 67 0.47 -18.53 -11.94
N SER A 68 0.46 -18.00 -13.15
CA SER A 68 0.29 -16.57 -13.44
C SER A 68 -1.07 -16.06 -12.95
N ALA A 69 -2.15 -16.81 -13.23
CA ALA A 69 -3.49 -16.47 -12.80
C ALA A 69 -3.62 -16.49 -11.27
N TYR A 70 -3.13 -17.54 -10.59
CA TYR A 70 -3.13 -17.63 -9.13
C TYR A 70 -2.33 -16.51 -8.49
N THR A 71 -1.11 -16.25 -8.96
CA THR A 71 -0.28 -15.17 -8.40
C THR A 71 -0.94 -13.79 -8.57
N SER A 72 -1.58 -13.56 -9.72
CA SER A 72 -2.31 -12.32 -10.00
C SER A 72 -3.58 -12.18 -9.14
N ALA A 73 -4.31 -13.28 -8.95
CA ALA A 73 -5.46 -13.31 -8.07
C ALA A 73 -5.06 -13.13 -6.60
N LEU A 74 -3.90 -13.64 -6.16
CA LEU A 74 -3.33 -13.41 -4.82
C LEU A 74 -3.02 -11.92 -4.60
N ILE A 75 -2.39 -11.26 -5.58
CA ILE A 75 -2.15 -9.80 -5.54
C ILE A 75 -3.48 -9.04 -5.40
N ALA A 76 -4.47 -9.40 -6.23
CA ALA A 76 -5.79 -8.78 -6.18
C ALA A 76 -6.50 -9.00 -4.84
N ALA A 77 -6.44 -10.23 -4.29
CA ALA A 77 -7.01 -10.60 -3.00
C ALA A 77 -6.36 -9.82 -1.86
N SER A 78 -5.03 -9.70 -1.84
CA SER A 78 -4.31 -8.85 -0.87
C SER A 78 -4.74 -7.40 -0.98
N ASN A 79 -4.82 -6.84 -2.19
CA ASN A 79 -5.25 -5.45 -2.41
C ASN A 79 -6.69 -5.18 -1.96
N ALA A 80 -7.56 -6.20 -2.04
CA ALA A 80 -8.95 -6.15 -1.62
C ALA A 80 -9.18 -6.63 -0.18
N GLN A 81 -8.11 -6.97 0.55
CA GLN A 81 -8.17 -7.56 1.90
C GLN A 81 -9.09 -8.80 1.99
N ASN A 82 -9.16 -9.60 0.93
CA ASN A 82 -9.97 -10.81 0.88
C ASN A 82 -9.21 -11.98 1.50
N ILE A 83 -9.29 -12.11 2.82
CA ILE A 83 -8.55 -13.10 3.63
C ILE A 83 -8.80 -14.54 3.15
N ASP A 84 -10.07 -14.93 3.02
CA ASP A 84 -10.42 -16.30 2.60
C ASP A 84 -9.78 -16.66 1.26
N LEU A 85 -9.79 -15.74 0.31
CA LEU A 85 -9.21 -15.95 -1.01
C LEU A 85 -7.67 -15.95 -0.99
N ILE A 86 -7.05 -15.15 -0.11
CA ILE A 86 -5.59 -15.18 0.10
C ILE A 86 -5.17 -16.59 0.55
N GLU A 87 -5.83 -17.12 1.57
CA GLU A 87 -5.51 -18.44 2.13
C GLU A 87 -5.80 -19.57 1.13
N GLU A 88 -6.93 -19.50 0.42
CA GLU A 88 -7.28 -20.43 -0.65
C GLU A 88 -6.18 -20.48 -1.72
N ILE A 89 -5.82 -19.33 -2.29
CA ILE A 89 -4.87 -19.26 -3.41
C ILE A 89 -3.48 -19.71 -2.98
N ILE A 90 -3.04 -19.38 -1.76
CA ILE A 90 -1.75 -19.86 -1.24
C ILE A 90 -1.73 -21.38 -1.14
N GLY A 91 -2.84 -22.00 -0.69
CA GLY A 91 -3.01 -23.45 -0.73
C GLY A 91 -2.92 -24.02 -2.15
N LEU A 92 -3.56 -23.37 -3.12
CA LEU A 92 -3.52 -23.79 -4.53
C LEU A 92 -2.13 -23.67 -5.15
N ILE A 93 -1.39 -22.60 -4.84
CA ILE A 93 -0.01 -22.39 -5.28
C ILE A 93 0.93 -23.44 -4.68
N ALA A 94 0.68 -23.85 -3.43
CA ALA A 94 1.47 -24.86 -2.73
C ALA A 94 1.27 -26.29 -3.24
N ASP A 95 0.23 -26.55 -4.05
CA ASP A 95 -0.04 -27.88 -4.62
C ASP A 95 1.12 -28.39 -5.49
N ASP A 96 1.44 -29.68 -5.33
CA ASP A 96 2.56 -30.36 -6.02
C ASP A 96 2.45 -30.30 -7.54
N ARG A 97 1.22 -30.22 -8.09
CA ARG A 97 1.03 -30.10 -9.54
C ARG A 97 1.68 -28.84 -10.10
N LEU A 98 1.87 -27.81 -9.30
CA LEU A 98 2.45 -26.53 -9.73
C LEU A 98 3.93 -26.39 -9.38
N ALA A 99 4.53 -27.37 -8.68
CA ALA A 99 5.93 -27.33 -8.28
C ALA A 99 6.89 -27.00 -9.45
N PRO A 100 6.72 -27.55 -10.68
CA PRO A 100 7.61 -27.24 -11.81
C PRO A 100 7.56 -25.78 -12.28
N PHE A 101 6.48 -25.05 -11.99
CA PHE A 101 6.25 -23.68 -12.47
C PHE A 101 6.47 -22.63 -11.38
N ARG A 102 6.64 -23.05 -10.11
CA ARG A 102 6.59 -22.16 -8.95
C ARG A 102 7.81 -21.26 -8.79
N GLU A 103 8.99 -21.75 -9.16
CA GLU A 103 10.27 -21.09 -8.86
C GLU A 103 10.31 -19.62 -9.29
N SER A 104 9.89 -19.33 -10.52
CA SER A 104 9.84 -17.97 -11.07
C SER A 104 8.87 -17.01 -10.36
N TYR A 105 7.95 -17.54 -9.54
CA TYR A 105 6.91 -16.77 -8.85
C TYR A 105 7.16 -16.63 -7.35
N LEU A 106 8.13 -17.35 -6.77
CA LEU A 106 8.36 -17.41 -5.32
C LEU A 106 8.56 -16.03 -4.70
N PHE A 107 9.37 -15.16 -5.33
CA PHE A 107 9.54 -13.78 -4.88
C PHE A 107 8.18 -13.08 -4.72
N THR A 108 7.35 -13.13 -5.77
CA THR A 108 6.07 -12.43 -5.81
C THR A 108 5.12 -12.96 -4.76
N VAL A 109 4.98 -14.28 -4.67
CA VAL A 109 4.08 -14.94 -3.71
C VAL A 109 4.47 -14.58 -2.27
N ILE A 110 5.73 -14.79 -1.91
CA ILE A 110 6.22 -14.52 -0.55
C ILE A 110 6.11 -13.02 -0.23
N ASN A 111 6.50 -12.15 -1.18
CA ASN A 111 6.39 -10.71 -0.96
C ASN A 111 4.94 -10.25 -0.75
N VAL A 112 3.97 -10.81 -1.49
CA VAL A 112 2.54 -10.50 -1.30
C VAL A 112 2.03 -11.01 0.04
N ILE A 113 2.45 -12.19 0.50
CA ILE A 113 2.11 -12.67 1.86
C ILE A 113 2.61 -11.69 2.92
N GLY A 114 3.83 -11.16 2.78
CA GLY A 114 4.36 -10.13 3.68
C GLY A 114 3.53 -8.83 3.66
N VAL A 115 3.06 -8.42 2.48
CA VAL A 115 2.14 -7.28 2.34
C VAL A 115 0.82 -7.57 3.05
N SER A 116 0.22 -8.76 2.87
CA SER A 116 -1.00 -9.15 3.56
C SER A 116 -0.81 -9.13 5.07
N TYR A 117 0.28 -9.70 5.60
CA TYR A 117 0.59 -9.61 7.03
C TYR A 117 0.70 -8.16 7.52
N THR A 118 1.30 -7.27 6.72
CA THR A 118 1.40 -5.84 7.05
C THR A 118 0.03 -5.18 7.13
N MET A 119 -0.85 -5.45 6.15
CA MET A 119 -2.22 -4.90 6.12
C MET A 119 -3.07 -5.42 7.28
N ASN A 120 -2.83 -6.65 7.72
CA ASN A 120 -3.51 -7.27 8.87
C ASN A 120 -2.78 -7.01 10.22
N MET A 121 -1.86 -6.05 10.26
CA MET A 121 -1.10 -5.65 11.47
C MET A 121 -0.29 -6.77 12.13
N GLN A 122 0.02 -7.85 11.40
CA GLN A 122 0.87 -8.96 11.81
C GLN A 122 2.34 -8.64 11.47
N TYR A 123 2.85 -7.57 12.05
CA TYR A 123 4.11 -6.96 11.63
C TYR A 123 5.33 -7.86 11.81
N GLU A 124 5.36 -8.70 12.85
CA GLU A 124 6.46 -9.65 13.06
C GLU A 124 6.52 -10.70 11.94
N GLN A 125 5.37 -11.27 11.57
CA GLN A 125 5.24 -12.20 10.46
C GLN A 125 5.59 -11.52 9.14
N ALA A 126 5.12 -10.28 8.93
CA ALA A 126 5.45 -9.49 7.74
C ALA A 126 6.96 -9.24 7.61
N ILE A 127 7.64 -8.84 8.69
CA ILE A 127 9.09 -8.61 8.68
C ILE A 127 9.85 -9.89 8.34
N LYS A 128 9.50 -11.03 8.98
CA LYS A 128 10.11 -12.33 8.68
C LYS A 128 9.92 -12.69 7.20
N THR A 129 8.70 -12.51 6.71
CA THR A 129 8.31 -12.87 5.34
C THR A 129 8.98 -11.97 4.29
N HIS A 130 9.07 -10.66 4.52
CA HIS A 130 9.78 -9.75 3.61
C HIS A 130 11.29 -10.02 3.59
N LYS A 131 11.90 -10.34 4.74
CA LYS A 131 13.31 -10.77 4.78
C LYS A 131 13.52 -12.06 4.01
N CYS A 132 12.61 -13.03 4.13
CA CYS A 132 12.62 -14.24 3.33
C CYS A 132 12.50 -13.95 1.82
N ALA A 133 11.58 -13.05 1.41
CA ALA A 133 11.42 -12.68 0.01
C ALA A 133 12.71 -12.15 -0.64
N LEU A 134 13.58 -11.46 0.11
CA LEU A 134 14.88 -10.99 -0.38
C LEU A 134 15.78 -12.14 -0.87
N ASN A 135 15.63 -13.36 -0.34
CA ASN A 135 16.40 -14.53 -0.75
C ASN A 135 15.95 -15.10 -2.10
N TYR A 136 14.78 -14.66 -2.60
CA TYR A 136 14.18 -15.11 -3.85
C TYR A 136 14.18 -14.05 -4.95
N THR A 137 14.79 -12.87 -4.70
CA THR A 137 14.88 -11.82 -5.72
C THR A 137 15.85 -12.23 -6.83
N ASN A 138 15.38 -12.21 -8.07
CA ASN A 138 16.17 -12.51 -9.27
C ASN A 138 16.59 -11.24 -10.03
N SER A 139 16.13 -10.07 -9.61
CA SER A 139 16.50 -8.79 -10.21
C SER A 139 16.74 -7.69 -9.18
N HIS A 140 17.50 -6.66 -9.58
CA HIS A 140 17.66 -5.45 -8.78
C HIS A 140 16.31 -4.78 -8.47
N MET A 141 15.37 -4.81 -9.40
CA MET A 141 14.03 -4.24 -9.24
C MET A 141 13.25 -4.93 -8.11
N GLU A 142 13.20 -6.27 -8.11
CA GLU A 142 12.54 -7.05 -7.05
C GLU A 142 13.18 -6.80 -5.69
N LYS A 143 14.50 -6.70 -5.64
CA LYS A 143 15.23 -6.33 -4.43
C LYS A 143 14.81 -4.95 -3.90
N MET A 144 14.62 -3.96 -4.77
CA MET A 144 14.12 -2.64 -4.35
C MET A 144 12.68 -2.70 -3.87
N ILE A 145 11.81 -3.42 -4.56
CA ILE A 145 10.41 -3.63 -4.14
C ILE A 145 10.35 -4.22 -2.73
N SER A 146 11.11 -5.28 -2.49
CA SER A 146 11.16 -5.96 -1.20
C SER A 146 11.65 -5.04 -0.08
N LYS A 147 12.71 -4.26 -0.33
CA LYS A 147 13.22 -3.26 0.62
C LYS A 147 12.19 -2.20 0.96
N VAL A 148 11.46 -1.68 -0.03
CA VAL A 148 10.41 -0.68 0.19
C VAL A 148 9.28 -1.26 1.04
N ASN A 149 8.80 -2.47 0.73
CA ASN A 149 7.76 -3.11 1.53
C ASN A 149 8.23 -3.38 2.97
N LEU A 150 9.46 -3.87 3.14
CA LEU A 150 10.06 -4.05 4.46
C LEU A 150 10.16 -2.72 5.25
N ALA A 151 10.56 -1.63 4.58
CA ALA A 151 10.60 -0.31 5.21
C ALA A 151 9.20 0.17 5.64
N ILE A 152 8.19 -0.01 4.80
CA ILE A 152 6.78 0.25 5.15
C ILE A 152 6.40 -0.53 6.40
N THR A 153 6.67 -1.83 6.45
CA THR A 153 6.35 -2.67 7.61
C THR A 153 7.03 -2.17 8.88
N TYR A 154 8.33 -1.82 8.84
CA TYR A 154 9.00 -1.24 10.01
C TYR A 154 8.40 0.12 10.42
N ARG A 155 8.04 0.99 9.47
CA ARG A 155 7.38 2.26 9.78
C ARG A 155 6.04 2.03 10.48
N MET A 156 5.22 1.13 9.95
CA MET A 156 3.92 0.77 10.51
C MET A 156 4.06 0.08 11.88
N TYR A 157 5.15 -0.66 12.10
CA TYR A 157 5.50 -1.28 13.37
C TYR A 157 6.28 -0.36 14.32
N ASN A 158 6.02 0.95 14.25
CA ASN A 158 6.61 1.98 15.10
C ASN A 158 8.16 1.96 15.18
N GLN A 159 8.82 1.57 14.08
CA GLN A 159 10.28 1.57 13.93
C GLN A 159 10.72 2.44 12.73
N PRO A 160 10.38 3.74 12.73
CA PRO A 160 10.64 4.63 11.59
C PRO A 160 12.13 4.83 11.31
N ALA A 161 13.01 4.71 12.30
CA ALA A 161 14.46 4.79 12.10
C ALA A 161 14.99 3.64 11.23
N LEU A 162 14.49 2.42 11.43
CA LEU A 162 14.85 1.27 10.57
C LEU A 162 14.27 1.42 9.17
N SER A 163 13.01 1.89 9.06
CA SER A 163 12.42 2.26 7.77
C SER A 163 13.32 3.25 7.00
N TYR A 164 13.76 4.31 7.67
CA TYR A 164 14.63 5.33 7.09
C TYR A 164 15.94 4.72 6.59
N GLN A 165 16.63 3.94 7.42
CA GLN A 165 17.88 3.28 7.06
C GLN A 165 17.71 2.39 5.81
N ILE A 166 16.64 1.60 5.74
CA ILE A 166 16.38 0.73 4.58
C ILE A 166 16.12 1.57 3.32
N LEU A 167 15.32 2.64 3.43
CA LEU A 167 15.03 3.53 2.31
C LEU A 167 16.27 4.25 1.77
N GLN A 168 17.31 4.48 2.58
CA GLN A 168 18.60 4.99 2.10
C GLN A 168 19.37 3.99 1.24
N THR A 169 19.07 2.68 1.35
CA THR A 169 19.71 1.63 0.55
C THR A 169 18.97 1.31 -0.75
N VAL A 170 17.87 2.01 -1.03
CA VAL A 170 17.12 1.86 -2.27
C VAL A 170 17.87 2.62 -3.37
N ASP A 171 18.25 1.89 -4.42
CA ASP A 171 18.83 2.49 -5.61
C ASP A 171 17.71 3.14 -6.44
N GLU A 172 17.58 4.45 -6.34
CA GLU A 172 16.57 5.21 -7.07
C GLU A 172 16.89 5.34 -8.56
N ALA A 173 18.15 5.16 -8.97
CA ALA A 173 18.57 5.34 -10.36
C ALA A 173 17.96 4.28 -11.30
N ILE A 174 17.64 3.11 -10.75
CA ILE A 174 16.99 2.02 -11.50
C ILE A 174 15.46 2.12 -11.48
N LEU A 175 14.88 3.10 -10.77
CA LEU A 175 13.45 3.30 -10.66
C LEU A 175 13.00 4.41 -11.62
N ASN A 176 11.83 4.22 -12.22
CA ASN A 176 11.23 5.22 -13.10
C ASN A 176 9.72 5.37 -12.85
N GLY A 177 9.17 6.51 -13.29
CA GLY A 177 7.75 6.84 -13.25
C GLY A 177 7.10 6.53 -11.89
N ARG A 178 6.09 5.67 -11.90
CA ARG A 178 5.31 5.26 -10.72
C ARG A 178 6.17 4.73 -9.57
N ARG A 179 7.25 3.99 -9.87
CA ARG A 179 8.07 3.32 -8.83
C ARG A 179 8.94 4.32 -8.09
N ALA A 180 9.60 5.20 -8.82
CA ALA A 180 10.37 6.30 -8.22
C ALA A 180 9.46 7.20 -7.38
N ALA A 181 8.27 7.51 -7.88
CA ALA A 181 7.27 8.27 -7.14
C ALA A 181 6.84 7.55 -5.83
N GLY A 182 6.61 6.24 -5.87
CA GLY A 182 6.26 5.45 -4.68
C GLY A 182 7.32 5.47 -3.59
N VAL A 183 8.60 5.35 -3.96
CA VAL A 183 9.72 5.46 -3.00
C VAL A 183 9.76 6.85 -2.36
N LEU A 184 9.54 7.91 -3.15
CA LEU A 184 9.48 9.27 -2.64
C LEU A 184 8.30 9.46 -1.67
N VAL A 185 7.14 8.83 -1.91
CA VAL A 185 6.03 8.84 -0.96
C VAL A 185 6.44 8.18 0.36
N GLU A 186 7.09 7.02 0.33
CA GLU A 186 7.49 6.33 1.57
C GLU A 186 8.62 7.03 2.33
N LYS A 187 9.53 7.69 1.61
CA LYS A 187 10.49 8.63 2.23
C LYS A 187 9.75 9.77 2.92
N GLY A 188 8.72 10.33 2.28
CA GLY A 188 7.89 11.38 2.88
C GLY A 188 7.15 10.91 4.12
N ASN A 189 6.50 9.73 4.04
CA ASN A 189 5.77 9.13 5.16
C ASN A 189 6.72 8.86 6.35
N THR A 190 7.91 8.33 6.08
CA THR A 190 8.92 8.06 7.11
C THR A 190 9.44 9.34 7.74
N ALA A 191 9.79 10.34 6.93
CA ALA A 191 10.23 11.66 7.40
C ALA A 191 9.17 12.34 8.27
N MET A 192 7.89 12.23 7.89
CA MET A 192 6.77 12.77 8.64
C MET A 192 6.67 12.16 10.05
N VAL A 193 6.83 10.83 10.19
CA VAL A 193 6.83 10.16 11.50
C VAL A 193 8.07 10.54 12.33
N LEU A 194 9.20 10.83 11.69
CA LEU A 194 10.43 11.30 12.36
C LEU A 194 10.40 12.79 12.74
N GLY A 195 9.34 13.53 12.39
CA GLY A 195 9.25 14.97 12.62
C GLY A 195 10.07 15.82 11.63
N GLU A 196 10.60 15.21 10.57
CA GLU A 196 11.37 15.89 9.51
C GLU A 196 10.42 16.46 8.44
N PHE A 197 9.52 17.36 8.83
CA PHE A 197 8.40 17.79 7.96
C PHE A 197 8.87 18.46 6.65
N ASP A 198 9.97 19.22 6.71
CA ASP A 198 10.62 19.78 5.53
C ASP A 198 11.03 18.73 4.50
N ALA A 199 11.62 17.62 4.97
CA ALA A 199 11.98 16.51 4.11
C ALA A 199 10.74 15.80 3.56
N ALA A 200 9.70 15.64 4.39
CA ALA A 200 8.42 15.06 3.97
C ALA A 200 7.77 15.87 2.84
N ILE A 201 7.67 17.20 3.01
CA ILE A 201 7.11 18.12 2.02
C ILE A 201 7.89 18.06 0.69
N ARG A 202 9.23 18.06 0.74
CA ARG A 202 10.06 17.93 -0.47
C ARG A 202 9.81 16.60 -1.18
N ALA A 203 9.75 15.51 -0.43
CA ALA A 203 9.53 14.17 -0.97
C ALA A 203 8.14 14.05 -1.63
N TYR A 204 7.07 14.53 -1.00
CA TYR A 204 5.73 14.52 -1.60
C TYR A 204 5.63 15.40 -2.84
N LYS A 205 6.24 16.58 -2.85
CA LYS A 205 6.29 17.43 -4.05
C LYS A 205 7.00 16.72 -5.21
N ALA A 206 8.14 16.07 -4.94
CA ALA A 206 8.88 15.31 -5.94
C ALA A 206 8.08 14.09 -6.44
N ALA A 207 7.45 13.33 -5.54
CA ALA A 207 6.59 12.20 -5.88
C ALA A 207 5.44 12.62 -6.80
N ARG A 208 4.78 13.75 -6.50
CA ARG A 208 3.70 14.29 -7.32
C ARG A 208 4.17 14.65 -8.73
N VAL A 209 5.35 15.27 -8.88
CA VAL A 209 5.94 15.57 -10.19
C VAL A 209 6.17 14.28 -10.98
N GLN A 210 6.75 13.26 -10.35
CA GLN A 210 7.00 11.96 -10.98
C GLN A 210 5.70 11.29 -11.44
N TYR A 211 4.64 11.31 -10.62
CA TYR A 211 3.33 10.77 -11.02
C TYR A 211 2.71 11.53 -12.20
N ILE A 212 2.78 12.87 -12.22
CA ILE A 212 2.25 13.67 -13.33
C ILE A 212 3.02 13.37 -14.62
N ASN A 213 4.35 13.35 -14.56
CA ASN A 213 5.19 13.06 -15.72
C ASN A 213 4.94 11.64 -16.27
N GLY A 214 4.55 10.70 -15.41
CA GLY A 214 4.16 9.34 -15.79
C GLY A 214 2.68 9.17 -16.16
N GLY A 215 1.88 10.23 -16.24
CA GLY A 215 0.43 10.14 -16.54
C GLY A 215 -0.43 9.55 -15.41
N HIS A 216 0.13 9.34 -14.22
CA HIS A 216 -0.54 8.75 -13.07
C HIS A 216 -1.28 9.80 -12.23
N HIS A 217 -2.26 10.49 -12.85
CA HIS A 217 -2.99 11.59 -12.23
C HIS A 217 -3.67 11.20 -10.91
N ARG A 218 -4.23 9.99 -10.83
CA ARG A 218 -4.81 9.45 -9.59
C ARG A 218 -3.81 9.48 -8.44
N ASN A 219 -2.63 8.88 -8.63
CA ASN A 219 -1.58 8.86 -7.61
C ASN A 219 -1.06 10.26 -7.29
N ALA A 220 -0.97 11.15 -8.27
CA ALA A 220 -0.58 12.54 -8.05
C ALA A 220 -1.56 13.28 -7.11
N MET A 221 -2.86 12.98 -7.16
CA MET A 221 -3.85 13.57 -6.25
C MET A 221 -3.76 12.99 -4.84
N ARG A 222 -3.57 11.68 -4.72
CA ARG A 222 -3.40 11.01 -3.42
C ARG A 222 -2.23 11.58 -2.63
N VAL A 223 -1.10 11.84 -3.29
CA VAL A 223 0.07 12.49 -2.66
C VAL A 223 -0.24 13.88 -2.10
N VAL A 224 -1.22 14.60 -2.66
CA VAL A 224 -1.63 15.90 -2.11
C VAL A 224 -2.21 15.73 -0.71
N VAL A 225 -2.94 14.65 -0.42
CA VAL A 225 -3.48 14.39 0.92
C VAL A 225 -2.36 14.24 1.96
N HIS A 226 -1.29 13.52 1.64
CA HIS A 226 -0.11 13.42 2.49
C HIS A 226 0.61 14.77 2.66
N LEU A 227 0.73 15.54 1.57
CA LEU A 227 1.31 16.87 1.59
C LEU A 227 0.53 17.84 2.50
N LEU A 228 -0.80 17.73 2.55
CA LEU A 228 -1.64 18.55 3.43
C LEU A 228 -1.34 18.26 4.91
N GLY A 229 -1.27 16.99 5.30
CA GLY A 229 -0.91 16.60 6.68
C GLY A 229 0.46 17.13 7.09
N ALA A 230 1.47 16.98 6.23
CA ALA A 230 2.80 17.52 6.49
C ALA A 230 2.83 19.05 6.54
N ALA A 231 2.05 19.75 5.69
CA ALA A 231 1.96 21.20 5.72
C ALA A 231 1.33 21.73 7.02
N LEU A 232 0.33 21.04 7.58
CA LEU A 232 -0.24 21.42 8.88
C LEU A 232 0.74 21.16 10.02
N LEU A 233 1.42 20.02 10.02
CA LEU A 233 2.42 19.69 11.02
C LEU A 233 3.60 20.66 11.02
N ASP A 234 3.97 21.20 9.86
CA ASP A 234 5.01 22.20 9.68
C ASP A 234 4.50 23.65 9.73
N GLU A 235 3.22 23.87 10.07
CA GLU A 235 2.58 25.20 10.19
C GLU A 235 2.65 26.05 8.90
N ARG A 236 2.82 25.40 7.74
CA ARG A 236 2.83 26.05 6.43
C ARG A 236 1.40 26.21 5.89
N TYR A 237 0.60 27.05 6.52
CA TYR A 237 -0.83 27.22 6.21
C TYR A 237 -1.11 27.70 4.78
N GLU A 238 -0.23 28.52 4.21
CA GLU A 238 -0.33 28.92 2.80
C GLU A 238 -0.15 27.72 1.86
N LEU A 239 0.81 26.84 2.17
CA LEU A 239 1.05 25.61 1.41
C LEU A 239 -0.15 24.66 1.55
N PHE A 240 -0.73 24.53 2.75
CA PHE A 240 -1.94 23.77 2.96
C PHE A 240 -3.08 24.29 2.07
N THR A 241 -3.39 25.59 2.16
CA THR A 241 -4.47 26.23 1.41
C THR A 241 -4.25 26.10 -0.11
N ALA A 242 -3.03 26.35 -0.60
CA ALA A 242 -2.70 26.24 -2.02
C ALA A 242 -2.75 24.79 -2.52
N SER A 243 -2.37 23.82 -1.68
CA SER A 243 -2.42 22.40 -2.04
C SER A 243 -3.86 21.87 -2.01
N ARG A 244 -4.68 22.32 -1.05
CA ARG A 244 -6.08 21.89 -0.90
C ARG A 244 -6.92 22.28 -2.11
N LYS A 245 -6.66 23.46 -2.69
CA LYS A 245 -7.29 23.94 -3.95
C LYS A 245 -6.98 23.06 -5.17
N LYS A 246 -5.95 22.22 -5.12
CA LYS A 246 -5.63 21.27 -6.21
C LYS A 246 -6.51 20.02 -6.18
N LEU A 247 -7.20 19.76 -5.08
CA LEU A 247 -8.18 18.69 -4.94
C LEU A 247 -9.56 19.27 -5.25
N ASP A 248 -9.92 19.28 -6.54
CA ASP A 248 -11.24 19.70 -7.02
C ASP A 248 -12.33 18.67 -6.61
N PRO A 249 -13.64 18.96 -6.82
CA PRO A 249 -14.69 18.00 -6.48
C PRO A 249 -14.55 16.65 -7.20
N GLN A 250 -13.99 16.63 -8.42
CA GLN A 250 -13.75 15.41 -9.18
C GLN A 250 -12.57 14.60 -8.63
N SER A 251 -11.70 15.22 -7.83
CA SER A 251 -10.55 14.56 -7.21
C SER A 251 -10.98 13.50 -6.20
N SER A 252 -12.18 13.63 -5.63
CA SER A 252 -12.79 12.60 -4.77
C SER A 252 -12.92 11.25 -5.48
N ASN A 253 -13.08 11.23 -6.81
CA ASN A 253 -13.13 10.01 -7.60
C ASN A 253 -11.77 9.28 -7.67
N TYR A 254 -10.68 9.95 -7.29
CA TYR A 254 -9.33 9.38 -7.32
C TYR A 254 -8.83 8.90 -5.96
N LEU A 255 -9.47 9.37 -4.89
CA LEU A 255 -9.14 9.06 -3.51
C LEU A 255 -9.86 7.80 -3.04
N THR A 256 -9.23 7.12 -2.11
CA THR A 256 -9.81 5.99 -1.38
C THR A 256 -10.73 6.50 -0.28
N GLU A 257 -11.60 5.64 0.25
CA GLU A 257 -12.45 5.99 1.38
C GLU A 257 -11.62 6.47 2.59
N ASN A 258 -10.55 5.76 2.93
CA ASN A 258 -9.66 6.16 4.02
C ASN A 258 -8.98 7.51 3.77
N GLU A 259 -8.56 7.80 2.53
CA GLU A 259 -7.99 9.11 2.17
C GLU A 259 -9.04 10.22 2.20
N LEU A 260 -10.30 9.93 1.85
CA LEU A 260 -11.41 10.89 1.95
C LEU A 260 -11.76 11.19 3.40
N ILE A 261 -11.78 10.16 4.26
CA ILE A 261 -11.99 10.30 5.70
C ILE A 261 -10.86 11.15 6.30
N TYR A 262 -9.60 10.85 5.98
CA TYR A 262 -8.47 11.64 6.45
C TYR A 262 -8.47 13.07 5.90
N LEU A 263 -8.82 13.28 4.62
CA LEU A 263 -8.95 14.63 4.04
C LEU A 263 -10.04 15.44 4.77
N LYS A 264 -11.19 14.83 5.06
CA LYS A 264 -12.25 15.47 5.84
C LYS A 264 -11.76 15.82 7.25
N TRP A 265 -11.00 14.93 7.89
CA TRP A 265 -10.39 15.22 9.18
C TRP A 265 -9.43 16.41 9.11
N LEU A 266 -8.58 16.48 8.07
CA LEU A 266 -7.68 17.61 7.81
C LEU A 266 -8.44 18.94 7.63
N ASP A 267 -9.57 18.90 6.91
CA ASP A 267 -10.44 20.07 6.72
C ASP A 267 -11.11 20.52 8.04
N LEU A 268 -11.44 19.59 8.94
CA LEU A 268 -12.02 19.87 10.26
C LEU A 268 -11.00 20.38 11.28
N ILE A 269 -9.80 19.80 11.32
CA ILE A 269 -8.75 20.19 12.28
C ILE A 269 -8.11 21.53 11.91
N TYR A 270 -8.06 21.89 10.62
CA TYR A 270 -7.39 23.12 10.19
C TYR A 270 -7.96 24.41 10.83
N PRO A 271 -9.28 24.65 10.86
CA PRO A 271 -9.87 25.76 11.63
C PRO A 271 -9.52 25.68 13.12
N SER A 272 -9.58 24.50 13.73
CA SER A 272 -9.20 24.31 15.13
C SER A 272 -7.74 24.70 15.43
N ILE A 273 -6.82 24.46 14.49
CA ILE A 273 -5.43 24.90 14.58
C ILE A 273 -5.34 26.42 14.47
N GLN A 274 -6.06 27.04 13.53
CA GLN A 274 -6.09 28.50 13.35
C GLN A 274 -6.63 29.21 14.60
N ASP A 275 -7.68 28.67 15.20
CA ASP A 275 -8.35 29.24 16.38
C ASP A 275 -7.68 28.83 17.70
N ASN A 276 -6.66 27.95 17.64
CA ASN A 276 -6.01 27.33 18.80
C ASN A 276 -7.00 26.69 19.79
N GLN A 277 -8.10 26.13 19.27
CA GLN A 277 -9.16 25.50 20.03
C GLN A 277 -9.73 24.30 19.27
N ILE A 278 -9.70 23.13 19.90
CA ILE A 278 -10.30 21.93 19.31
C ILE A 278 -11.82 22.00 19.37
N SER A 279 -12.48 21.79 18.23
CA SER A 279 -13.94 21.76 18.15
C SER A 279 -14.49 20.38 18.54
N GLU A 280 -15.71 20.34 19.05
CA GLU A 280 -16.41 19.08 19.35
C GLU A 280 -16.55 18.19 18.10
N MET A 281 -16.76 18.78 16.92
CA MET A 281 -16.79 18.03 15.66
C MET A 281 -15.48 17.30 15.38
N VAL A 282 -14.33 17.93 15.66
CA VAL A 282 -13.03 17.26 15.51
C VAL A 282 -12.90 16.12 16.51
N VAL A 283 -13.30 16.34 17.78
CA VAL A 283 -13.25 15.29 18.82
C VAL A 283 -14.04 14.06 18.38
N THR A 284 -15.32 14.23 18.04
CA THR A 284 -16.21 13.15 17.63
C THR A 284 -15.69 12.47 16.36
N TYR A 285 -15.36 13.24 15.32
CA TYR A 285 -14.89 12.68 14.07
C TYR A 285 -13.57 11.91 14.22
N THR A 286 -12.66 12.38 15.09
CA THR A 286 -11.41 11.68 15.39
C THR A 286 -11.69 10.37 16.11
N SER A 287 -12.50 10.41 17.19
CA SER A 287 -12.84 9.24 17.98
C SER A 287 -13.51 8.15 17.13
N ASP A 288 -14.44 8.54 16.26
CA ASP A 288 -15.19 7.60 15.41
C ASP A 288 -14.35 6.95 14.30
N ASN A 289 -13.25 7.59 13.88
CA ASN A 289 -12.47 7.18 12.71
C ASN A 289 -11.01 6.83 13.02
N PHE A 290 -10.56 6.87 14.29
CA PHE A 290 -9.16 6.67 14.63
C PHE A 290 -8.63 5.31 14.17
N ALA A 291 -9.44 4.26 14.34
CA ALA A 291 -9.23 2.92 13.80
C ALA A 291 -8.85 2.93 12.31
N LEU A 292 -9.59 3.69 11.49
CA LEU A 292 -9.35 3.80 10.05
C LEU A 292 -8.09 4.61 9.74
N PHE A 293 -7.75 5.60 10.57
CA PHE A 293 -6.46 6.30 10.44
C PHE A 293 -5.29 5.38 10.72
N VAL A 294 -5.39 4.46 11.69
CA VAL A 294 -4.36 3.45 11.97
C VAL A 294 -4.20 2.51 10.78
N GLU A 295 -5.30 1.92 10.31
CA GLU A 295 -5.30 1.00 9.15
C GLU A 295 -4.69 1.66 7.89
N ALA A 296 -5.03 2.93 7.65
CA ALA A 296 -4.55 3.69 6.50
C ALA A 296 -3.11 4.23 6.66
N GLY A 297 -2.48 4.06 7.82
CA GLY A 297 -1.14 4.57 8.10
C GLY A 297 -1.07 6.08 8.38
N PHE A 298 -2.19 6.70 8.76
CA PHE A 298 -2.31 8.09 9.20
C PHE A 298 -2.28 8.28 10.72
N GLN A 299 -2.06 7.23 11.52
CA GLN A 299 -1.97 7.33 12.98
C GLN A 299 -0.98 8.41 13.44
N ALA A 300 0.30 8.30 13.03
CA ALA A 300 1.35 9.20 13.48
C ALA A 300 1.08 10.69 13.19
N PRO A 301 0.66 11.11 11.97
CA PRO A 301 0.33 12.51 11.74
C PRO A 301 -0.90 12.99 12.52
N VAL A 302 -1.92 12.14 12.72
CA VAL A 302 -3.10 12.46 13.54
C VAL A 302 -2.68 12.70 14.98
N GLU A 303 -1.98 11.75 15.61
CA GLU A 303 -1.50 11.86 16.98
C GLU A 303 -0.58 13.08 17.18
N SER A 304 0.29 13.37 16.21
CA SER A 304 1.21 14.50 16.27
C SER A 304 0.48 15.85 16.26
N LEU A 305 -0.56 16.00 15.43
CA LEU A 305 -1.40 17.21 15.43
C LEU A 305 -2.23 17.33 16.70
N LEU A 306 -2.84 16.23 17.18
CA LEU A 306 -3.55 16.22 18.46
C LEU A 306 -2.62 16.61 19.61
N LYS A 307 -1.36 16.14 19.60
CA LYS A 307 -0.34 16.51 20.57
C LYS A 307 -0.01 18.01 20.54
N LYS A 308 0.13 18.60 19.35
CA LYS A 308 0.30 20.06 19.22
C LYS A 308 -0.86 20.82 19.85
N MET A 309 -2.08 20.30 19.68
CA MET A 309 -3.31 20.87 20.24
C MET A 309 -3.59 20.49 21.71
N LYS A 310 -2.68 19.76 22.37
CA LYS A 310 -2.84 19.22 23.74
C LYS A 310 -4.11 18.36 23.91
N ALA A 311 -4.48 17.64 22.85
CA ALA A 311 -5.73 16.89 22.75
C ALA A 311 -5.50 15.37 22.56
N GLN A 312 -4.37 14.84 23.02
CA GLN A 312 -4.03 13.42 22.84
C GLN A 312 -5.05 12.47 23.50
N HIS A 313 -5.73 12.92 24.55
CA HIS A 313 -6.75 12.15 25.27
C HIS A 313 -7.95 11.72 24.41
N ILE A 314 -8.11 12.27 23.20
CA ILE A 314 -9.18 11.92 22.25
C ILE A 314 -8.97 10.52 21.66
N VAL A 315 -7.73 10.05 21.60
CA VAL A 315 -7.37 8.75 21.03
C VAL A 315 -6.83 7.86 22.15
N SER A 316 -7.23 6.59 22.16
CA SER A 316 -6.76 5.61 23.15
C SER A 316 -5.27 5.32 22.93
N ASP A 317 -4.50 5.20 24.01
CA ASP A 317 -3.09 4.75 23.98
C ASP A 317 -2.96 3.30 23.49
N ASP A 318 -4.06 2.54 23.46
CA ASP A 318 -4.13 1.19 22.87
C ASP A 318 -4.99 1.18 21.60
N PRO A 319 -4.39 1.41 20.41
CA PRO A 319 -5.08 1.31 19.13
C PRO A 319 -5.53 -0.12 18.80
N SER A 320 -5.02 -1.15 19.50
CA SER A 320 -5.42 -2.54 19.30
C SER A 320 -6.72 -2.91 20.04
N ALA A 321 -7.11 -2.13 21.05
CA ALA A 321 -8.32 -2.37 21.82
C ALA A 321 -9.62 -2.02 21.06
N ALA A 322 -9.55 -1.21 20.01
CA ALA A 322 -10.73 -0.71 19.28
C ALA A 322 -11.04 -1.50 17.99
N ASN A 323 -10.06 -2.23 17.43
CA ASN A 323 -10.23 -2.94 16.16
C ASN A 323 -9.98 -4.44 16.34
N VAL A 324 -11.04 -5.23 16.12
CA VAL A 324 -10.88 -6.67 15.84
C VAL A 324 -10.36 -6.79 14.40
N VAL A 325 -9.08 -6.49 14.19
CA VAL A 325 -8.43 -6.74 12.89
C VAL A 325 -8.43 -8.25 12.70
N MET A 326 -9.07 -8.72 11.63
CA MET A 326 -9.07 -10.13 11.30
C MET A 326 -7.65 -10.55 10.96
N LYS A 327 -7.10 -11.49 11.73
CA LYS A 327 -5.75 -12.03 11.49
C LYS A 327 -5.82 -13.06 10.37
N ILE A 328 -4.87 -12.99 9.44
CA ILE A 328 -4.61 -14.06 8.48
C ILE A 328 -3.76 -15.15 9.13
N ASN A 329 -3.84 -16.38 8.63
CA ASN A 329 -3.04 -17.49 9.12
C ASN A 329 -1.54 -17.13 9.17
N ASP A 330 -0.91 -17.30 10.33
CA ASP A 330 0.49 -16.90 10.56
C ASP A 330 1.52 -17.85 9.92
N LYS A 331 1.07 -18.95 9.31
CA LYS A 331 1.91 -19.99 8.70
C LYS A 331 1.92 -19.97 7.18
N LEU A 332 1.30 -18.98 6.53
CA LEU A 332 1.15 -18.94 5.07
C LEU A 332 2.50 -18.97 4.33
N ALA A 333 3.56 -18.40 4.92
CA ALA A 333 4.90 -18.39 4.34
C ALA A 333 5.80 -19.57 4.79
N HIS A 334 5.39 -20.39 5.76
CA HIS A 334 6.27 -21.38 6.40
C HIS A 334 6.90 -22.35 5.41
N GLY A 335 6.13 -22.84 4.43
CA GLY A 335 6.60 -23.79 3.42
C GLY A 335 7.74 -23.27 2.53
N TRP A 336 8.00 -21.96 2.54
CA TRP A 336 9.08 -21.33 1.76
C TRP A 336 10.09 -20.57 2.61
N CYS A 337 9.75 -20.17 3.83
CA CYS A 337 10.56 -19.28 4.65
C CYS A 337 11.18 -19.91 5.90
N ASP A 338 10.77 -21.12 6.28
CA ASP A 338 11.25 -21.80 7.49
C ASP A 338 12.31 -22.87 7.20
N GLY A 339 12.71 -23.04 5.94
CA GLY A 339 13.81 -23.92 5.57
C GLY A 339 15.17 -23.27 5.85
N ASP A 340 16.01 -23.93 6.66
CA ASP A 340 17.43 -23.60 6.79
C ASP A 340 18.09 -23.64 5.40
N LYS A 341 18.51 -22.47 4.90
CA LYS A 341 19.51 -22.36 3.83
C LYS A 341 20.75 -21.66 4.37
#